data_AF-A0A2V8LZX3-F1
#
_entry.id   AF-A0A2V8LZX3-F1
#
_cell.length_a   1.000
_cell.length_b   1.000
_cell.length_c   1.000
_cell.angle_alpha   90.00
_cell.angle_beta   90.00
_cell.angle_gamma   90.00
#
_symmetry.space_group_name_H-M   'P 1'
#
loop_
_entity.id
_entity.type
_entity.pdbx_description
1 polymer ?
#
loop_
_entity_poly.entity_id
_entity_poly.type
_entity_poly.pdbx_seq_one_letter_code
_entity_poly.pdbx_strand_id
1 'polypeptide(L)'
;MPTDPTQLSDEAQSLARVPLFKRLEPHELEKLAEEIDQVDYKAGEIIFNEHDHGDALYVVEEGSVRIWVTDEDLNEVTLAELQPGQFFGELAVLDRGERSSSATAITDAHLHRLSSDDFQKFLTEHADCAIDVICEIGARMRQTNLLVSQRVSRNINREMEEKATIGQRIADKVASFGGSWTFIIIYLSFLIAWMAFNTFVLIHYGRGEGGAQFDPYPYILLNLMLSMTAALQAPIIMMSQNRAAEKDRLAAEQDFKVNLKSELMLEELIRKQRYRDAQMEQLNDALAALQGTEKK
;
A
#
# COMPACT_ATOMS: atom_id res chain seq x y z
N MET A 1 -49.42 16.29 -11.91
CA MET A 1 -49.71 14.85 -11.75
C MET A 1 -48.49 14.24 -11.09
N PRO A 2 -48.62 13.40 -10.05
CA PRO A 2 -47.47 12.76 -9.42
C PRO A 2 -46.90 11.72 -10.38
N THR A 3 -45.61 11.81 -10.68
CA THR A 3 -44.85 10.89 -11.53
C THR A 3 -44.65 9.56 -10.80
N ASP A 4 -44.96 8.47 -11.50
CA ASP A 4 -44.95 7.08 -11.02
C ASP A 4 -43.49 6.60 -10.81
N PRO A 5 -43.10 5.99 -9.66
CA PRO A 5 -41.72 5.58 -9.36
C PRO A 5 -41.15 4.42 -10.20
N THR A 6 -41.75 4.08 -11.34
CA THR A 6 -41.59 2.73 -11.93
C THR A 6 -41.06 2.67 -13.38
N GLN A 7 -40.45 3.73 -13.92
CA GLN A 7 -39.72 3.64 -15.20
C GLN A 7 -38.49 4.56 -15.18
N LEU A 8 -37.51 4.23 -14.33
CA LEU A 8 -36.14 4.69 -14.56
C LEU A 8 -35.58 3.87 -15.75
N SER A 9 -34.87 4.50 -16.67
CA SER A 9 -34.12 3.84 -17.74
C SER A 9 -33.06 2.91 -17.14
N ASP A 10 -32.58 1.95 -17.92
CA ASP A 10 -31.57 1.00 -17.44
C ASP A 10 -30.29 1.74 -17.03
N GLU A 11 -29.96 2.82 -17.73
CA GLU A 11 -28.86 3.74 -17.43
C GLU A 11 -29.07 4.46 -16.08
N ALA A 12 -30.24 5.04 -15.85
CA ALA A 12 -30.54 5.72 -14.61
C ALA A 12 -30.54 4.75 -13.40
N GLN A 13 -30.96 3.50 -13.62
CA GLN A 13 -30.86 2.44 -12.61
C GLN A 13 -29.41 2.03 -12.32
N SER A 14 -28.53 2.02 -13.33
CA SER A 14 -27.10 1.80 -13.17
C SER A 14 -26.47 2.94 -12.36
N LEU A 15 -26.74 4.19 -12.71
CA LEU A 15 -26.25 5.38 -12.02
C LEU A 15 -26.72 5.45 -10.56
N ALA A 16 -27.95 5.03 -10.26
CA ALA A 16 -28.48 4.98 -8.89
C ALA A 16 -27.68 4.07 -7.95
N ARG A 17 -26.92 3.09 -8.49
CA ARG A 17 -26.07 2.19 -7.68
C ARG A 17 -24.77 2.85 -7.26
N VAL A 18 -24.33 3.87 -7.99
CA VAL A 18 -23.07 4.57 -7.74
C VAL A 18 -23.20 5.38 -6.46
N PRO A 19 -22.30 5.20 -5.47
CA PRO A 19 -22.35 5.95 -4.22
C PRO A 19 -22.46 7.47 -4.40
N LEU A 20 -21.85 7.98 -5.47
CA LEU A 20 -21.84 9.37 -5.89
C LEU A 20 -23.23 9.95 -6.19
N PHE A 21 -24.15 9.15 -6.73
CA PHE A 21 -25.46 9.61 -7.22
C PHE A 21 -26.62 9.18 -6.32
N LYS A 22 -26.35 8.58 -5.15
CA LYS A 22 -27.38 8.03 -4.26
C LYS A 22 -28.36 9.06 -3.70
N ARG A 23 -28.01 10.34 -3.70
CA ARG A 23 -28.86 11.43 -3.19
C ARG A 23 -29.73 12.08 -4.25
N LEU A 24 -29.55 11.73 -5.52
CA LEU A 24 -30.34 12.28 -6.61
C LEU A 24 -31.76 11.70 -6.58
N GLU A 25 -32.72 12.59 -6.80
CA GLU A 25 -34.10 12.19 -7.03
C GLU A 25 -34.22 11.47 -8.39
N PRO A 26 -35.23 10.59 -8.57
CA PRO A 26 -35.39 9.81 -9.80
C PRO A 26 -35.36 10.62 -11.09
N HIS A 27 -35.95 11.81 -11.10
CA HIS A 27 -35.98 12.69 -12.27
C HIS A 27 -34.61 13.33 -12.58
N GLU A 28 -33.74 13.49 -11.57
CA GLU A 28 -32.38 14.02 -11.73
C GLU A 28 -31.44 12.94 -12.26
N LEU A 29 -31.62 11.69 -11.81
CA LEU A 29 -30.93 10.52 -12.38
C LEU A 29 -31.24 10.34 -13.86
N GLU A 30 -32.49 10.53 -14.26
CA GLU A 30 -32.91 10.46 -15.66
C GLU A 30 -32.23 11.52 -16.52
N LYS A 31 -32.24 12.75 -16.02
CA LYS A 31 -31.58 13.86 -16.71
C LYS A 31 -30.07 13.62 -16.84
N LEU A 32 -29.44 13.07 -15.79
CA LEU A 32 -28.03 12.70 -15.83
C LEU A 32 -27.76 11.55 -16.80
N ALA A 33 -28.65 10.56 -16.86
CA ALA A 33 -28.58 9.46 -17.81
C ALA A 33 -28.71 9.91 -19.27
N GLU A 34 -29.48 10.98 -19.53
CA GLU A 34 -29.57 11.60 -20.86
C GLU A 34 -28.31 12.40 -21.26
N GLU A 35 -27.58 12.93 -20.28
CA GLU A 35 -26.37 13.75 -20.49
C GLU A 35 -25.06 12.93 -20.48
N ILE A 36 -25.10 11.67 -20.05
CA ILE A 36 -23.91 10.82 -19.94
C ILE A 36 -23.62 10.02 -21.22
N ASP A 37 -22.35 9.96 -21.63
CA ASP A 37 -21.94 9.15 -22.76
C ASP A 37 -21.80 7.67 -22.35
N GLN A 38 -22.15 6.74 -23.23
CA GLN A 38 -21.83 5.31 -23.07
C GLN A 38 -20.60 4.94 -23.89
N VAL A 39 -19.68 4.17 -23.30
CA VAL A 39 -18.43 3.76 -23.94
C VAL A 39 -18.12 2.31 -23.61
N ASP A 40 -17.83 1.52 -24.65
CA ASP A 40 -17.53 0.10 -24.54
C ASP A 40 -16.03 -0.16 -24.70
N TYR A 41 -15.50 -1.04 -23.87
CA TYR A 41 -14.12 -1.52 -23.95
C TYR A 41 -14.08 -3.05 -23.95
N LYS A 42 -13.18 -3.62 -24.75
CA LYS A 42 -12.90 -5.07 -24.73
C LYS A 42 -11.91 -5.43 -23.64
N ALA A 43 -11.97 -6.69 -23.18
CA ALA A 43 -11.00 -7.22 -22.23
C ALA A 43 -9.55 -6.97 -22.69
N GLY A 44 -8.75 -6.33 -21.84
CA GLY A 44 -7.36 -5.95 -22.10
C GLY A 44 -7.17 -4.56 -22.73
N GLU A 45 -8.23 -3.87 -23.12
CA GLU A 45 -8.10 -2.51 -23.67
C GLU A 45 -7.78 -1.49 -22.58
N ILE A 46 -6.89 -0.57 -22.92
CA ILE A 46 -6.51 0.56 -22.06
C ILE A 46 -7.53 1.67 -22.25
N ILE A 47 -8.11 2.13 -21.14
CA ILE A 47 -9.10 3.20 -21.11
C ILE A 47 -8.36 4.55 -21.07
N PHE A 48 -7.33 4.66 -20.23
CA PHE A 48 -6.37 5.76 -20.21
C PHE A 48 -5.08 5.31 -19.50
N ASN A 49 -3.99 6.04 -19.73
CA ASN A 49 -2.73 5.85 -19.02
C ASN A 49 -2.52 6.91 -17.94
N GLU A 50 -1.68 6.58 -16.97
CA GLU A 50 -1.08 7.55 -16.07
C GLU A 50 -0.42 8.68 -16.87
N HIS A 51 -0.54 9.92 -16.37
CA HIS A 51 -0.09 11.16 -17.00
C HIS A 51 -0.88 11.64 -18.23
N ASP A 52 -1.86 10.88 -18.74
CA ASP A 52 -2.76 11.41 -19.76
C ASP A 52 -3.57 12.60 -19.21
N HIS A 53 -4.04 13.50 -20.06
CA HIS A 53 -4.95 14.55 -19.62
C HIS A 53 -6.29 13.96 -19.17
N GLY A 54 -6.76 14.35 -17.98
CA GLY A 54 -8.05 13.90 -17.47
C GLY A 54 -9.18 14.83 -17.88
N ASP A 55 -10.03 14.37 -18.79
CA ASP A 55 -11.14 15.13 -19.38
C ASP A 55 -12.53 14.61 -18.97
N ALA A 56 -12.58 13.45 -18.32
CA ALA A 56 -13.82 12.77 -17.96
C ALA A 56 -13.61 11.79 -16.80
N LEU A 57 -14.68 11.48 -16.06
CA LEU A 57 -14.73 10.36 -15.14
C LEU A 57 -15.56 9.23 -15.74
N TYR A 58 -15.35 8.03 -15.23
CA TYR A 58 -15.99 6.82 -15.72
C TYR A 58 -16.70 6.10 -14.59
N VAL A 59 -17.86 5.52 -14.88
CA VAL A 59 -18.62 4.65 -14.00
C VAL A 59 -18.68 3.27 -14.65
N VAL A 60 -18.39 2.22 -13.89
CA VAL A 60 -18.54 0.84 -14.36
C VAL A 60 -20.01 0.44 -14.25
N GLU A 61 -20.67 0.23 -15.39
CA GLU A 61 -22.01 -0.34 -15.46
C GLU A 61 -21.95 -1.87 -15.47
N GLU A 62 -21.12 -2.43 -16.35
CA GLU A 62 -20.88 -3.87 -16.46
C GLU A 62 -19.38 -4.16 -16.67
N GLY A 63 -18.96 -5.34 -16.24
CA GLY A 63 -17.58 -5.79 -16.35
C GLY A 63 -16.70 -5.35 -15.18
N SER A 64 -15.39 -5.33 -15.40
CA SER A 64 -14.41 -4.98 -14.37
C SER A 64 -13.21 -4.24 -14.95
N VAL A 65 -12.65 -3.33 -14.17
CA VAL A 65 -11.55 -2.44 -14.59
C VAL A 65 -10.41 -2.50 -13.58
N ARG A 66 -9.18 -2.66 -14.06
CA ARG A 66 -7.95 -2.62 -13.27
C ARG A 66 -7.41 -1.19 -13.22
N ILE A 67 -7.20 -0.65 -12.03
CA ILE A 67 -6.45 0.58 -11.80
C ILE A 67 -5.04 0.22 -11.36
N TRP A 68 -4.03 0.77 -12.03
CA TRP A 68 -2.63 0.44 -11.78
C TRP A 68 -1.70 1.61 -12.05
N VAL A 69 -0.53 1.61 -11.41
CA VAL A 69 0.55 2.58 -11.62
C VAL A 69 1.85 1.85 -11.92
N THR A 70 2.82 2.55 -12.50
CA THR A 70 4.17 2.00 -12.69
C THR A 70 5.07 2.47 -11.55
N ASP A 71 5.74 1.56 -10.85
CA ASP A 71 6.72 1.95 -9.81
C ASP A 71 8.08 2.39 -10.40
N GLU A 72 8.99 2.87 -9.54
CA GLU A 72 10.33 3.32 -9.94
C GLU A 72 11.16 2.22 -10.63
N ASP A 73 10.83 0.95 -10.37
CA ASP A 73 11.49 -0.23 -10.94
C ASP A 73 10.79 -0.74 -12.22
N LEU A 74 9.87 0.06 -12.78
CA LEU A 74 9.07 -0.26 -13.98
C LEU A 74 8.12 -1.45 -13.82
N ASN A 75 7.73 -1.81 -12.58
CA ASN A 75 6.75 -2.85 -12.35
C ASN A 75 5.33 -2.28 -12.29
N GLU A 76 4.38 -3.00 -12.89
CA GLU A 76 2.96 -2.66 -12.78
C GLU A 76 2.41 -2.99 -11.39
N VAL A 77 1.89 -1.97 -10.72
CA VAL A 77 1.31 -2.05 -9.39
C VAL A 77 -0.19 -1.84 -9.48
N THR A 78 -0.97 -2.93 -9.42
CA THR A 78 -2.43 -2.84 -9.28
C THR A 78 -2.80 -2.20 -7.94
N LEU A 79 -3.53 -1.08 -8.01
CA LEU A 79 -4.05 -0.34 -6.87
C LEU A 79 -5.46 -0.82 -6.48
N ALA A 80 -6.29 -1.10 -7.48
CA ALA A 80 -7.66 -1.57 -7.29
C ALA A 80 -8.17 -2.35 -8.51
N GLU A 81 -9.15 -3.22 -8.28
CA GLU A 81 -10.01 -3.78 -9.31
C GLU A 81 -11.43 -3.29 -9.04
N LEU A 82 -12.01 -2.62 -10.02
CA LEU A 82 -13.29 -1.97 -9.94
C LEU A 82 -14.38 -2.86 -10.53
N GLN A 83 -15.53 -2.86 -9.86
CA GLN A 83 -16.72 -3.64 -10.14
C GLN A 83 -17.90 -2.72 -10.49
N PRO A 84 -19.02 -3.27 -11.01
CA PRO A 84 -20.21 -2.50 -11.30
C PRO A 84 -20.68 -1.61 -10.15
N GLY A 85 -21.02 -0.35 -10.46
CA GLY A 85 -21.39 0.69 -9.50
C GLY A 85 -20.21 1.45 -8.89
N GLN A 86 -18.96 1.09 -9.22
CA GLN A 86 -17.78 1.88 -8.85
C GLN A 86 -17.37 2.82 -9.99
N PHE A 87 -16.82 3.98 -9.63
CA PHE A 87 -16.34 4.99 -10.58
C PHE A 87 -14.83 5.23 -10.46
N PHE A 88 -14.21 5.84 -11.46
CA PHE A 88 -12.79 6.15 -11.47
C PHE A 88 -12.45 7.31 -12.42
N GLY A 89 -11.22 7.84 -12.29
CA GLY A 89 -10.76 8.98 -13.06
C GLY A 89 -11.24 10.33 -12.51
N GLU A 90 -11.81 10.32 -11.30
CA GLU A 90 -12.39 11.48 -10.62
C GLU A 90 -11.35 12.54 -10.24
N LEU A 91 -10.13 12.12 -9.93
CA LEU A 91 -9.11 13.02 -9.39
C LEU A 91 -8.72 14.10 -10.41
N ALA A 92 -8.41 13.66 -11.63
CA ALA A 92 -7.97 14.54 -12.71
C ALA A 92 -9.09 15.52 -13.14
N VAL A 93 -10.35 15.10 -13.03
CA VAL A 93 -11.51 15.97 -13.26
C VAL A 93 -11.66 17.02 -12.16
N LEU A 94 -11.49 16.64 -10.90
CA LEU A 94 -11.66 17.53 -9.74
C LEU A 94 -10.54 18.55 -9.59
N ASP A 95 -9.30 18.17 -9.85
CA ASP A 95 -8.13 19.05 -9.72
C ASP A 95 -7.66 19.67 -11.05
N ARG A 96 -8.32 19.31 -12.15
CA ARG A 96 -7.98 19.70 -13.54
C ARG A 96 -6.53 19.35 -13.90
N GLY A 97 -6.07 18.20 -13.42
CA GLY A 97 -4.72 17.68 -13.61
C GLY A 97 -4.62 16.56 -14.63
N GLU A 98 -3.51 15.84 -14.55
CA GLU A 98 -3.26 14.60 -15.30
C GLU A 98 -3.84 13.38 -14.56
N ARG A 99 -4.03 12.28 -15.29
CA ARG A 99 -4.41 10.99 -14.71
C ARG A 99 -3.34 10.52 -13.73
N SER A 100 -3.76 10.22 -12.50
CA SER A 100 -2.87 9.73 -11.42
C SER A 100 -2.56 8.23 -11.48
N SER A 101 -3.18 7.51 -12.42
CA SER A 101 -3.02 6.07 -12.62
C SER A 101 -3.50 5.68 -14.02
N SER A 102 -3.14 4.47 -14.44
CA SER A 102 -3.66 3.84 -15.65
C SER A 102 -4.89 3.00 -15.35
N ALA A 103 -5.80 2.90 -16.33
CA ALA A 103 -7.01 2.08 -16.27
C ALA A 103 -7.09 1.13 -17.46
N THR A 104 -7.36 -0.15 -17.18
CA THR A 104 -7.46 -1.21 -18.21
C THR A 104 -8.65 -2.09 -17.94
N ALA A 105 -9.46 -2.39 -18.95
CA ALA A 105 -10.58 -3.32 -18.84
C ALA A 105 -10.05 -4.75 -18.59
N ILE A 106 -10.53 -5.43 -17.56
CA ILE A 106 -10.15 -6.83 -17.25
C ILE A 106 -11.06 -7.78 -18.04
N THR A 107 -12.35 -7.46 -18.11
CA THR A 107 -13.36 -8.11 -18.93
C THR A 107 -13.87 -7.12 -19.97
N ASP A 108 -14.72 -7.58 -20.89
CA ASP A 108 -15.56 -6.64 -21.66
C ASP A 108 -16.30 -5.76 -20.64
N ALA A 109 -16.24 -4.44 -20.84
CA ALA A 109 -16.69 -3.44 -19.90
C ALA A 109 -17.57 -2.41 -20.60
N HIS A 110 -18.74 -2.19 -20.01
CA HIS A 110 -19.68 -1.14 -20.40
C HIS A 110 -19.57 -0.03 -19.36
N LEU A 111 -19.20 1.17 -19.81
CA LEU A 111 -18.90 2.30 -18.93
C LEU A 111 -19.77 3.50 -19.28
N HIS A 112 -20.19 4.24 -18.27
CA HIS A 112 -20.71 5.59 -18.46
C HIS A 112 -19.56 6.60 -18.31
N ARG A 113 -19.39 7.48 -19.29
CA ARG A 113 -18.39 8.54 -19.32
C ARG A 113 -19.07 9.89 -19.09
N LEU A 114 -18.67 10.57 -18.03
CA LEU A 114 -19.14 11.92 -17.70
C LEU A 114 -18.00 12.91 -17.89
N SER A 115 -18.20 13.92 -18.73
CA SER A 115 -17.16 14.92 -19.02
C SER A 115 -16.83 15.74 -17.78
N SER A 116 -15.63 16.34 -17.76
CA SER A 116 -15.20 17.19 -16.65
C SER A 116 -16.12 18.41 -16.47
N ASP A 117 -16.61 18.98 -17.56
CA ASP A 117 -17.49 20.16 -17.53
C ASP A 117 -18.88 19.78 -17.00
N ASP A 118 -19.44 18.65 -17.46
CA ASP A 118 -20.75 18.17 -17.01
C ASP A 118 -20.70 17.73 -15.55
N PHE A 119 -19.62 17.07 -15.13
CA PHE A 119 -19.45 16.72 -13.72
C PHE A 119 -19.33 17.95 -12.83
N GLN A 120 -18.58 18.98 -13.27
CA GLN A 120 -18.44 20.20 -12.49
C GLN A 120 -19.77 20.98 -12.41
N LYS A 121 -20.52 21.03 -13.50
CA LYS A 121 -21.88 21.59 -13.55
C LYS A 121 -22.80 20.82 -12.59
N PHE A 122 -22.77 19.49 -12.64
CA PHE A 122 -23.51 18.61 -11.74
C PHE A 122 -23.20 18.90 -10.26
N LEU A 123 -21.92 18.97 -9.87
CA LEU A 123 -21.54 19.29 -8.49
C LEU A 123 -21.97 20.69 -8.04
N THR A 124 -22.08 21.63 -8.97
CA THR A 124 -22.53 23.00 -8.68
C THR A 124 -24.05 23.05 -8.49
N GLU A 125 -24.80 22.28 -9.29
CA GLU A 125 -26.26 22.14 -9.17
C GLU A 125 -26.67 21.33 -7.92
N HIS A 126 -25.86 20.33 -7.53
CA HIS A 126 -26.12 19.40 -6.41
C HIS A 126 -24.99 19.42 -5.38
N ALA A 127 -24.83 20.54 -4.67
CA ALA A 127 -23.73 20.75 -3.72
C ALA A 127 -23.69 19.75 -2.55
N ASP A 128 -24.82 19.12 -2.22
CA ASP A 128 -24.93 18.08 -1.20
C ASP A 128 -24.29 16.74 -1.64
N CYS A 129 -24.22 16.48 -2.95
CA CYS A 129 -23.52 15.33 -3.52
C CYS A 129 -21.98 15.48 -3.44
N ALA A 130 -21.46 16.72 -3.38
CA ALA A 130 -20.03 16.96 -3.28
C ALA A 130 -19.40 16.38 -2.00
N ILE A 131 -20.15 16.33 -0.90
CA ILE A 131 -19.68 15.73 0.36
C ILE A 131 -19.45 14.22 0.19
N ASP A 132 -20.33 13.54 -0.54
CA ASP A 132 -20.21 12.10 -0.78
C ASP A 132 -19.00 11.79 -1.67
N VAL A 133 -18.73 12.62 -2.70
CA VAL A 133 -17.50 12.55 -3.50
C VAL A 133 -16.26 12.60 -2.60
N ILE A 134 -16.19 13.60 -1.73
CA ILE A 134 -15.05 13.83 -0.84
C ILE A 134 -14.85 12.64 0.10
N CYS A 135 -15.95 12.10 0.64
CA CYS A 135 -15.90 10.94 1.52
C CYS A 135 -15.37 9.69 0.82
N GLU A 136 -15.81 9.44 -0.41
CA GLU A 136 -15.38 8.30 -1.23
C GLU A 136 -13.89 8.41 -1.61
N ILE A 137 -13.44 9.58 -2.07
CA ILE A 137 -12.02 9.83 -2.34
C ILE A 137 -11.18 9.64 -1.07
N GLY A 138 -11.65 10.15 0.06
CA GLY A 138 -10.99 9.97 1.35
C GLY A 138 -10.87 8.49 1.76
N ALA A 139 -11.90 7.69 1.49
CA ALA A 139 -11.88 6.24 1.74
C ALA A 139 -10.84 5.53 0.85
N ARG A 140 -10.85 5.83 -0.45
CA ARG A 140 -9.90 5.28 -1.43
C ARG A 140 -8.46 5.67 -1.13
N MET A 141 -8.22 6.91 -0.72
CA MET A 141 -6.88 7.38 -0.35
C MET A 141 -6.33 6.62 0.87
N ARG A 142 -7.15 6.39 1.89
CA ARG A 142 -6.75 5.56 3.05
C ARG A 142 -6.40 4.15 2.63
N GLN A 143 -7.19 3.53 1.75
CA GLN A 143 -6.92 2.17 1.27
C GLN A 143 -5.63 2.11 0.45
N THR A 144 -5.41 3.07 -0.45
CA THR A 144 -4.20 3.14 -1.28
C THR A 144 -2.95 3.32 -0.42
N ASN A 145 -2.99 4.21 0.57
CA ASN A 145 -1.87 4.43 1.49
C ASN A 145 -1.48 3.17 2.27
N LEU A 146 -2.46 2.34 2.67
CA LEU A 146 -2.20 1.06 3.34
C LEU A 146 -1.48 0.07 2.40
N LEU A 147 -1.88 -0.02 1.14
CA LEU A 147 -1.26 -0.90 0.15
C LEU A 147 0.18 -0.49 -0.17
N VAL A 148 0.43 0.81 -0.32
CA VAL A 148 1.78 1.35 -0.58
C VAL A 148 2.71 1.04 0.59
N SER A 149 2.28 1.30 1.84
CA SER A 149 3.09 1.03 3.04
C SER A 149 3.51 -0.45 3.14
N GLN A 150 2.60 -1.39 2.86
CA GLN A 150 2.93 -2.81 2.91
C GLN A 150 3.91 -3.26 1.81
N ARG A 151 3.87 -2.64 0.63
CA ARG A 151 4.79 -2.98 -0.48
C ARG A 151 6.20 -2.47 -0.24
N VAL A 152 6.34 -1.26 0.30
CA VAL A 152 7.66 -0.67 0.61
C VAL A 152 8.46 -1.59 1.55
N SER A 153 7.83 -2.13 2.60
CA SER A 153 8.50 -3.08 3.49
C SER A 153 8.87 -4.41 2.83
N ARG A 154 8.10 -4.89 1.85
CA ARG A 154 8.40 -6.14 1.12
C ARG A 154 9.53 -5.96 0.10
N ASN A 155 9.60 -4.82 -0.59
CA ASN A 155 10.60 -4.60 -1.63
C ASN A 155 12.03 -4.56 -1.04
N ILE A 156 12.22 -3.81 0.07
CA ILE A 156 13.51 -3.74 0.78
C ILE A 156 14.00 -5.14 1.18
N ASN A 157 13.11 -5.99 1.70
CA ASN A 157 13.47 -7.36 2.09
C ASN A 157 13.93 -8.21 0.90
N ARG A 158 13.18 -8.15 -0.19
CA ARG A 158 13.44 -8.95 -1.39
C ARG A 158 14.77 -8.56 -2.04
N GLU A 159 15.02 -7.26 -2.23
CA GLU A 159 16.29 -6.82 -2.80
C GLU A 159 17.50 -7.25 -1.96
N MET A 160 17.38 -7.14 -0.63
CA MET A 160 18.45 -7.54 0.27
C MET A 160 18.69 -9.06 0.24
N GLU A 161 17.65 -9.87 0.10
CA GLU A 161 17.77 -11.33 -0.04
C GLU A 161 18.36 -11.76 -1.39
N GLU A 162 17.97 -11.09 -2.47
CA GLU A 162 18.49 -11.34 -3.83
C GLU A 162 19.99 -11.01 -3.92
N LYS A 163 20.42 -9.92 -3.27
CA LYS A 163 21.83 -9.51 -3.20
C LYS A 163 22.64 -10.28 -2.13
N ALA A 164 22.00 -11.09 -1.28
CA ALA A 164 22.68 -11.79 -0.19
C ALA A 164 23.58 -12.94 -0.68
N THR A 165 24.84 -12.90 -0.22
CA THR A 165 25.81 -13.98 -0.47
C THR A 165 25.43 -15.28 0.25
N ILE A 166 25.95 -16.41 -0.25
CA ILE A 166 25.75 -17.72 0.40
C ILE A 166 26.22 -17.70 1.87
N GLY A 167 27.35 -17.04 2.15
CA GLY A 167 27.88 -16.90 3.51
C GLY A 167 26.93 -16.14 4.44
N GLN A 168 26.31 -15.05 3.95
CA GLN A 168 25.33 -14.29 4.70
C GLN A 168 24.06 -15.09 5.00
N ARG A 169 23.56 -15.86 4.01
CA ARG A 169 22.38 -16.73 4.21
C ARG A 169 22.62 -17.82 5.24
N ILE A 170 23.83 -18.39 5.27
CA ILE A 170 24.23 -19.36 6.28
C ILE A 170 24.34 -18.69 7.65
N ALA A 171 24.96 -17.51 7.72
CA ALA A 171 25.10 -16.76 8.96
C ALA A 171 23.75 -16.50 9.65
N ASP A 172 22.69 -16.24 8.88
CA ASP A 172 21.35 -15.96 9.42
C ASP A 172 20.67 -17.17 10.01
N LYS A 173 20.79 -18.29 9.31
CA LYS A 173 20.27 -19.57 9.82
C LYS A 173 21.02 -19.96 11.10
N VAL A 174 22.33 -19.75 11.14
CA VAL A 174 23.14 -20.04 12.33
C VAL A 174 22.81 -19.07 13.48
N ALA A 175 22.65 -17.78 13.21
CA ALA A 175 22.32 -16.78 14.22
C ALA A 175 20.90 -16.96 14.79
N SER A 176 19.91 -17.21 13.95
CA SER A 176 18.53 -17.49 14.39
C SER A 176 18.42 -18.79 15.18
N PHE A 177 19.19 -19.82 14.82
CA PHE A 177 19.30 -21.05 15.60
C PHE A 177 20.03 -20.83 16.93
N GLY A 178 21.19 -20.19 16.90
CA GLY A 178 22.02 -19.92 18.08
C GLY A 178 21.36 -18.98 19.11
N GLY A 179 20.45 -18.11 18.65
CA GLY A 179 19.63 -17.24 19.51
C GLY A 179 18.36 -17.88 20.09
N SER A 180 18.09 -19.16 19.82
CA SER A 180 16.86 -19.83 20.25
C SER A 180 16.95 -20.50 21.62
N TRP A 181 15.86 -20.49 22.39
CA TRP A 181 15.76 -21.24 23.65
C TRP A 181 15.91 -22.75 23.47
N THR A 182 15.45 -23.28 22.33
CA THR A 182 15.62 -24.70 21.98
C THR A 182 17.09 -25.07 21.85
N PHE A 183 17.91 -24.21 21.22
CA PHE A 183 19.35 -24.42 21.15
C PHE A 183 20.00 -24.41 22.54
N ILE A 184 19.66 -23.43 23.38
CA ILE A 184 20.19 -23.34 24.76
C ILE A 184 19.90 -24.63 25.55
N ILE A 185 18.67 -25.16 25.45
CA ILE A 185 18.26 -26.38 26.15
C ILE A 185 19.01 -27.61 25.61
N ILE A 186 19.10 -27.77 24.29
CA ILE A 186 19.85 -28.88 23.67
C ILE A 186 21.33 -28.81 24.08
N TYR A 187 21.91 -27.62 24.04
CA TYR A 187 23.31 -27.39 24.38
C TYR A 187 23.58 -27.71 25.86
N LEU A 188 22.74 -27.23 26.76
CA LEU A 188 22.86 -27.53 28.20
C LEU A 188 22.69 -29.02 28.49
N SER A 189 21.73 -29.68 27.82
CA SER A 189 21.50 -31.12 27.94
C SER A 189 22.71 -31.93 27.44
N PHE A 190 23.31 -31.51 26.34
CA PHE A 190 24.54 -32.10 25.81
C PHE A 190 25.70 -31.98 26.79
N LEU A 191 25.89 -30.81 27.43
CA LEU A 191 26.92 -30.62 28.46
C LEU A 191 26.71 -31.55 29.65
N ILE A 192 25.48 -31.63 30.16
CA ILE A 192 25.15 -32.52 31.28
C ILE A 192 25.38 -33.98 30.89
N ALA A 193 24.94 -34.39 29.70
CA ALA A 193 25.13 -35.75 29.20
C ALA A 193 26.62 -36.10 29.03
N TRP A 194 27.43 -35.17 28.53
CA TRP A 194 28.88 -35.35 28.36
C TRP A 194 29.59 -35.52 29.70
N MET A 195 29.27 -34.67 30.69
CA MET A 195 29.81 -34.76 32.04
C MET A 195 29.40 -36.07 32.71
N ALA A 196 28.13 -36.47 32.58
CA ALA A 196 27.63 -37.73 33.12
C ALA A 196 28.32 -38.94 32.49
N PHE A 197 28.48 -38.95 31.16
CA PHE A 197 29.16 -40.00 30.42
C PHE A 197 30.63 -40.15 30.86
N ASN A 198 31.39 -39.05 30.90
CA ASN A 198 32.79 -39.09 31.31
C ASN A 198 32.95 -39.48 32.79
N THR A 199 32.05 -39.01 33.66
CA THR A 199 32.02 -39.42 35.08
C THR A 199 31.72 -40.92 35.22
N PHE A 200 30.78 -41.45 34.43
CA PHE A 200 30.45 -42.87 34.43
C PHE A 200 31.61 -43.74 33.96
N VAL A 201 32.28 -43.33 32.86
CA VAL A 201 33.47 -44.02 32.33
C VAL A 201 34.59 -44.03 33.38
N LEU A 202 34.81 -42.91 34.07
CA LEU A 202 35.80 -42.82 35.14
C LEU A 202 35.51 -43.80 36.29
N ILE A 203 34.25 -43.90 36.73
CA ILE A 203 33.86 -44.77 37.85
C ILE A 203 33.98 -46.26 37.49
N HIS A 204 33.56 -46.66 36.28
CA HIS A 204 33.47 -48.07 35.89
C HIS A 204 34.74 -48.62 35.24
N TYR A 205 35.46 -47.80 34.47
CA TYR A 205 36.62 -48.21 33.66
C TYR A 205 37.93 -47.52 34.06
N GLY A 206 37.91 -46.60 35.02
CA GLY A 206 39.07 -45.83 35.47
C GLY A 206 39.94 -46.48 36.56
N ARG A 207 39.66 -47.72 37.00
CA ARG A 207 40.45 -48.41 38.04
C ARG A 207 41.62 -49.21 37.44
N GLY A 208 42.86 -48.79 37.74
CA GLY A 208 44.12 -49.47 37.37
C GLY A 208 45.11 -48.55 36.63
N GLU A 209 46.38 -48.96 36.49
CA GLU A 209 47.48 -48.17 35.88
C GLU A 209 47.31 -47.86 34.37
N GLY A 210 46.17 -48.21 33.77
CA GLY A 210 45.79 -47.89 32.38
C GLY A 210 44.28 -47.73 32.18
N GLY A 211 43.53 -47.35 33.21
CA GLY A 211 42.08 -47.16 33.13
C GLY A 211 41.69 -46.16 32.03
N ALA A 212 40.68 -46.49 31.23
CA ALA A 212 40.27 -45.66 30.10
C ALA A 212 39.62 -44.36 30.61
N GLN A 213 40.20 -43.21 30.25
CA GLN A 213 39.69 -41.88 30.59
C GLN A 213 39.62 -41.06 29.30
N PHE A 214 38.41 -40.82 28.81
CA PHE A 214 38.20 -40.15 27.52
C PHE A 214 38.34 -38.62 27.64
N ASP A 215 37.67 -38.00 28.61
CA ASP A 215 37.79 -36.57 28.94
C ASP A 215 37.56 -36.37 30.46
N PRO A 216 38.57 -36.66 31.31
CA PRO A 216 38.42 -36.55 32.76
C PRO A 216 38.30 -35.08 33.22
N TYR A 217 37.67 -34.84 34.37
CA TYR A 217 37.61 -33.52 34.99
C TYR A 217 39.03 -32.94 35.10
N PRO A 218 39.31 -31.75 34.51
CA PRO A 218 38.39 -30.62 34.26
C PRO A 218 37.79 -30.51 32.82
N TYR A 219 37.69 -31.61 32.06
CA TYR A 219 37.07 -31.67 30.71
C TYR A 219 37.76 -30.80 29.65
N ILE A 220 39.03 -31.09 29.35
CA ILE A 220 39.85 -30.30 28.43
C ILE A 220 39.30 -30.36 26.99
N LEU A 221 38.85 -31.54 26.55
CA LEU A 221 38.32 -31.71 25.19
C LEU A 221 37.00 -30.94 25.02
N LEU A 222 36.13 -30.99 26.04
CA LEU A 222 34.90 -30.21 26.06
C LEU A 222 35.21 -28.70 26.01
N ASN A 223 36.13 -28.21 26.84
CA ASN A 223 36.52 -26.80 26.86
C ASN A 223 37.10 -26.33 25.53
N LEU A 224 37.87 -27.18 24.84
CA LEU A 224 38.39 -26.88 23.51
C LEU A 224 37.25 -26.73 22.48
N MET A 225 36.30 -27.66 22.47
CA MET A 225 35.11 -27.60 21.60
C MET A 225 34.26 -26.35 21.87
N LEU A 226 34.03 -26.02 23.15
CA LEU A 226 33.31 -24.82 23.58
C LEU A 226 34.01 -23.55 23.07
N SER A 227 35.33 -23.46 23.22
CA SER A 227 36.13 -22.31 22.81
C SER A 227 36.15 -22.12 21.30
N MET A 228 36.29 -23.20 20.53
CA MET A 228 36.22 -23.16 19.06
C MET A 228 34.84 -22.73 18.58
N THR A 229 33.77 -23.22 19.22
CA THR A 229 32.39 -22.85 18.89
C THR A 229 32.15 -21.37 19.16
N ALA A 230 32.54 -20.89 20.33
CA ALA A 230 32.40 -19.48 20.71
C ALA A 230 33.19 -18.53 19.77
N ALA A 231 34.41 -18.93 19.39
CA ALA A 231 35.26 -18.16 18.48
C ALA A 231 34.64 -17.99 17.08
N LEU A 232 33.93 -19.02 16.59
CA LEU A 232 33.23 -18.96 15.30
C LEU A 232 31.86 -18.27 15.39
N GLN A 233 31.17 -18.36 16.53
CA GLN A 233 29.84 -17.79 16.69
C GLN A 233 29.84 -16.25 16.70
N ALA A 234 30.80 -15.61 17.36
CA ALA A 234 30.79 -14.15 17.51
C ALA A 234 30.83 -13.39 16.16
N PRO A 235 31.71 -13.72 15.19
CA PRO A 235 31.70 -13.08 13.88
C PRO A 235 30.42 -13.37 13.07
N ILE A 236 29.86 -14.59 13.19
CA ILE A 236 28.63 -14.97 12.50
C ILE A 236 27.43 -14.17 13.01
N ILE A 237 27.31 -14.07 14.34
CA ILE A 237 26.27 -13.25 14.98
C ILE A 237 26.44 -11.79 14.58
N MET A 238 27.67 -11.27 14.59
CA MET A 238 27.97 -9.89 14.18
C MET A 238 27.63 -9.64 12.70
N MET A 239 27.89 -10.59 11.81
CA MET A 239 27.48 -10.48 10.40
C MET A 239 25.96 -10.43 10.24
N SER A 240 25.23 -11.29 10.96
CA SER A 240 23.76 -11.28 10.96
C SER A 240 23.20 -9.99 11.55
N GLN A 241 23.82 -9.47 12.62
CA GLN A 241 23.43 -8.20 13.25
C GLN A 241 23.71 -6.99 12.36
N ASN A 242 24.89 -6.90 11.74
CA ASN A 242 25.22 -5.81 10.82
C ASN A 242 24.23 -5.75 9.65
N ARG A 243 23.80 -6.91 9.14
CA ARG A 243 22.80 -6.93 8.06
C ARG A 243 21.39 -6.56 8.54
N ALA A 244 21.00 -6.97 9.75
CA ALA A 244 19.74 -6.52 10.36
C ALA A 244 19.73 -4.99 10.58
N ALA A 245 20.82 -4.44 11.12
CA ALA A 245 20.97 -3.00 11.32
C ALA A 245 20.96 -2.22 10.00
N GLU A 246 21.58 -2.75 8.94
CA GLU A 246 21.55 -2.14 7.60
C GLU A 246 20.13 -2.10 7.03
N LYS A 247 19.38 -3.19 7.19
CA LYS A 247 17.97 -3.27 6.79
C LYS A 247 17.13 -2.23 7.52
N ASP A 248 17.28 -2.14 8.84
CA ASP A 248 16.55 -1.19 9.67
C ASP A 248 16.89 0.26 9.29
N ARG A 249 18.16 0.53 8.95
CA ARG A 249 18.60 1.85 8.45
C ARG A 249 17.94 2.22 7.14
N LEU A 250 17.92 1.31 6.16
CA LEU A 250 17.30 1.56 4.85
C LEU A 250 15.78 1.76 4.97
N ALA A 251 15.12 0.97 5.82
CA ALA A 251 13.70 1.15 6.11
C ALA A 251 13.42 2.53 6.73
N ALA A 252 14.23 2.96 7.70
CA ALA A 252 14.10 4.28 8.32
C ALA A 252 14.35 5.44 7.34
N GLU A 253 15.32 5.30 6.42
CA GLU A 253 15.58 6.31 5.39
C GLU A 253 14.38 6.44 4.42
N GLN A 254 13.78 5.31 4.03
CA GLN A 254 12.63 5.31 3.14
C GLN A 254 11.38 5.89 3.81
N ASP A 255 11.13 5.52 5.07
CA ASP A 255 10.04 6.10 5.87
C ASP A 255 10.23 7.62 6.02
N PHE A 256 11.46 8.08 6.24
CA PHE A 256 11.78 9.50 6.27
C PHE A 256 11.47 10.20 4.94
N LYS A 257 11.85 9.62 3.80
CA LYS A 257 11.56 10.18 2.46
C LYS A 257 10.06 10.26 2.19
N VAL A 258 9.30 9.22 2.53
CA VAL A 258 7.83 9.22 2.38
C VAL A 258 7.22 10.32 3.23
N ASN A 259 7.64 10.43 4.50
CA ASN A 259 7.10 11.45 5.40
C ASN A 259 7.43 12.88 4.93
N LEU A 260 8.67 13.12 4.49
CA LEU A 260 9.07 14.40 3.91
C LEU A 260 8.26 14.75 2.66
N LYS A 261 8.05 13.78 1.75
CA LYS A 261 7.22 13.97 0.54
C LYS A 261 5.78 14.31 0.91
N SER A 262 5.21 13.63 1.90
CA SER A 262 3.86 13.92 2.41
C SER A 262 3.77 15.32 3.03
N GLU A 263 4.79 15.75 3.78
CA GLU A 263 4.86 17.10 4.36
C GLU A 263 4.90 18.18 3.27
N LEU A 264 5.76 18.02 2.26
CA LEU A 264 5.84 18.93 1.11
C LEU A 264 4.52 19.00 0.32
N MET A 265 3.87 17.86 0.09
CA MET A 265 2.54 17.83 -0.56
C MET A 265 1.48 18.54 0.26
N LEU A 266 1.52 18.40 1.59
CA LEU A 266 0.59 19.08 2.50
C LEU A 266 0.83 20.59 2.50
N GLU A 267 2.09 21.04 2.47
CA GLU A 267 2.42 22.46 2.31
C GLU A 267 1.93 23.03 0.96
N GLU A 268 2.08 22.27 -0.13
CA GLU A 268 1.56 22.66 -1.44
C GLU A 268 0.02 22.76 -1.44
N LEU A 269 -0.67 21.78 -0.85
CA LEU A 269 -2.12 21.80 -0.70
C LEU A 269 -2.59 23.01 0.10
N ILE A 270 -1.95 23.31 1.24
CA ILE A 270 -2.26 24.49 2.04
C ILE A 270 -2.04 25.77 1.24
N ARG A 271 -1.00 25.84 0.41
CA ARG A 271 -0.72 27.00 -0.44
C ARG A 271 -1.81 27.19 -1.49
N LYS A 272 -2.19 26.13 -2.20
CA LYS A 272 -3.29 26.17 -3.18
C LYS A 272 -4.62 26.53 -2.52
N GLN A 273 -4.89 26.03 -1.31
CA GLN A 273 -6.10 26.36 -0.57
C GLN A 273 -6.16 27.85 -0.25
N ARG A 274 -5.07 28.42 0.30
CA ARG A 274 -4.99 29.87 0.57
C ARG A 274 -5.17 30.71 -0.69
N TYR A 275 -4.64 30.25 -1.82
CA TYR A 275 -4.84 30.93 -3.10
C TYR A 275 -6.31 30.93 -3.54
N ARG A 276 -7.02 29.79 -3.41
CA ARG A 276 -8.46 29.72 -3.69
C ARG A 276 -9.28 30.58 -2.75
N ASP A 277 -8.97 30.57 -1.46
CA ASP A 277 -9.69 31.38 -0.47
C ASP A 277 -9.59 32.88 -0.81
N ALA A 278 -8.39 33.34 -1.21
CA ALA A 278 -8.18 34.72 -1.66
C ALA A 278 -8.95 35.05 -2.96
N GLN A 279 -9.04 34.12 -3.92
CA GLN A 279 -9.86 34.32 -5.12
C GLN A 279 -11.36 34.41 -4.80
N MET A 280 -11.85 33.57 -3.88
CA MET A 280 -13.23 33.61 -3.43
C MET A 280 -13.57 34.93 -2.73
N GLU A 281 -12.64 35.45 -1.91
CA GLU A 281 -12.81 36.75 -1.26
C GLU A 281 -12.89 37.88 -2.29
N GLN A 282 -11.98 37.90 -3.28
CA GLN A 282 -12.05 38.88 -4.38
C GLN A 282 -13.35 38.77 -5.20
N LEU A 283 -13.83 37.56 -5.46
CA LEU A 283 -15.08 37.34 -6.19
C LEU A 283 -16.28 37.86 -5.39
N ASN A 284 -16.33 37.59 -4.08
CA ASN A 284 -17.38 38.07 -3.20
C ASN A 284 -17.40 39.61 -3.13
N ASP A 285 -16.22 40.24 -3.03
CA ASP A 285 -16.10 41.70 -3.05
C ASP A 285 -16.59 42.32 -4.37
N ALA A 286 -16.25 41.70 -5.50
CA ALA A 286 -16.70 42.14 -6.82
C ALA A 286 -18.23 42.01 -6.98
N LEU A 287 -18.82 40.89 -6.53
CA LEU A 287 -20.27 40.68 -6.52
C LEU A 287 -20.99 41.71 -5.64
N ALA A 288 -20.46 42.02 -4.46
CA ALA A 288 -21.01 43.04 -3.57
C ALA A 288 -21.00 44.43 -4.21
N ALA A 289 -19.93 44.78 -4.94
CA ALA A 289 -19.82 46.05 -5.66
C ALA A 289 -20.85 46.18 -6.80
N LEU A 290 -21.12 45.09 -7.53
CA LEU A 290 -22.14 45.03 -8.59
C LEU A 290 -23.56 45.15 -8.01
N GLN A 291 -23.87 44.46 -6.92
CA GLN A 291 -25.17 44.57 -6.25
C GLN A 291 -25.40 45.95 -5.60
N GLY A 292 -24.32 46.62 -5.17
CA GLY A 292 -24.38 47.98 -4.64
C GLY A 292 -24.61 49.05 -5.72
N THR A 293 -24.29 48.76 -6.99
CA THR A 293 -24.47 49.70 -8.11
C THR A 293 -25.87 49.62 -8.74
N GLU A 294 -26.59 48.51 -8.62
CA GLU A 294 -28.00 48.39 -9.08
C GLU A 294 -29.03 49.07 -8.17
N LYS A 295 -28.66 49.47 -6.93
CA LYS A 295 -29.56 50.11 -5.96
C LYS A 295 -29.55 51.65 -5.98
N LYS A 296 -28.96 52.29 -7.00
CA LYS A 296 -28.98 53.75 -7.21
C LYS A 296 -29.67 54.12 -8.51
#